data_AF-A0A3G7U5U0-F1
#
_entry.id   AF-A0A3G7U5U0-F1
#
_cell.length_a   1.000
_cell.length_b   1.000
_cell.length_c   1.000
_cell.angle_alpha   90.00
_cell.angle_beta   90.00
_cell.angle_gamma   90.00
#
_symmetry.space_group_name_H-M   'P 1'
#
loop_
_entity.id
_entity.type
_entity.pdbx_description
1 polymer ?
#
loop_
_entity_poly.entity_id
_entity_poly.type
_entity_poly.pdbx_seq_one_letter_code
_entity_poly.pdbx_strand_id
1 'polypeptide(L)' 'MSSSPRTRPPLAGYRLDLPSRCDICGKARSKGKHEACSRIRQQSKTAEWAAFMAEREVAKQKKRCRYAHL' A
#
# COMPACT_ATOMS: atom_id res chain seq x y z
N MET A 1 18.78 16.33 13.46
CA MET A 1 17.47 15.79 12.99
C MET A 1 17.74 14.43 12.35
N SER A 2 17.44 13.34 13.05
CA SER A 2 17.80 11.98 12.65
C SER A 2 16.85 11.45 11.56
N SER A 3 17.37 11.22 10.36
CA SER A 3 16.62 10.62 9.25
C SER A 3 16.59 9.10 9.44
N SER A 4 15.48 8.56 9.96
CA SER A 4 15.24 7.11 9.90
C SER A 4 15.13 6.67 8.44
N PRO A 5 15.73 5.54 8.03
CA PRO A 5 15.65 5.06 6.65
C PRO A 5 14.19 4.85 6.27
N ARG A 6 13.70 5.62 5.29
CA ARG A 6 12.33 5.51 4.82
C ARG A 6 12.13 4.15 4.16
N THR A 7 11.37 3.27 4.79
CA THR A 7 11.06 1.92 4.27
C THR A 7 10.22 1.97 2.99
N ARG A 8 9.56 3.10 2.69
CA ARG A 8 8.70 3.27 1.52
C ARG A 8 9.35 4.18 0.48
N PRO A 9 9.42 3.78 -0.80
CA PRO A 9 9.91 4.64 -1.86
C PRO A 9 9.14 5.97 -1.91
N PRO A 10 9.80 7.07 -2.34
CA PRO A 10 9.12 8.35 -2.54
C PRO A 10 7.95 8.19 -3.53
N LEU A 11 6.84 8.90 -3.30
CA LEU A 11 5.76 8.93 -4.28
C LEU A 11 6.27 9.53 -5.59
N ALA A 12 5.95 8.89 -6.71
CA ALA A 12 6.35 9.34 -8.03
C ALA A 12 5.83 10.77 -8.30
N GLY A 13 6.70 11.66 -8.78
CA GLY A 13 6.41 13.08 -8.99
C GLY A 13 5.54 13.42 -10.19
N TYR A 14 4.88 12.43 -10.82
CA TYR A 14 3.98 12.69 -11.95
C TYR A 14 2.60 13.12 -11.46
N ARG A 15 1.89 13.90 -12.29
CA ARG A 15 0.48 14.26 -12.07
C ARG A 15 -0.33 12.97 -12.01
N LEU A 16 -0.75 12.59 -10.80
CA LEU A 16 -1.70 11.49 -10.62
C LEU A 16 -3.01 11.93 -11.29
N ASP A 17 -3.32 11.37 -12.46
CA ASP A 17 -4.62 11.54 -13.13
C ASP A 17 -5.69 10.88 -12.26
N LEU A 18 -6.09 11.60 -11.21
CA LEU A 18 -7.03 11.13 -10.23
C LEU A 18 -8.44 11.39 -10.78
N PRO A 19 -9.30 10.37 -10.88
CA PRO A 19 -10.66 10.56 -11.36
C PRO A 19 -11.39 11.63 -10.55
N SER A 20 -12.20 12.45 -11.22
CA SER A 20 -12.97 13.52 -10.56
C SER A 20 -14.01 12.96 -9.58
N ARG A 21 -14.40 11.69 -9.74
CA ARG A 21 -15.30 10.96 -8.84
C ARG A 21 -14.51 10.04 -7.91
N CYS A 22 -14.99 9.92 -6.67
CA CYS A 22 -14.47 8.98 -5.70
C CYS A 22 -14.91 7.55 -6.08
N ASP A 23 -13.95 6.63 -6.18
CA ASP A 23 -14.17 5.20 -6.41
C ASP A 23 -14.98 4.50 -5.30
N ILE A 24 -14.97 5.02 -4.07
CA ILE A 24 -15.68 4.40 -2.94
C ILE A 24 -17.15 4.82 -2.89
N CYS A 25 -17.41 6.13 -3.01
CA CYS A 25 -18.75 6.68 -2.79
C CYS A 25 -19.40 7.27 -4.04
N GLY A 26 -18.73 7.24 -5.20
CA GLY A 26 -19.24 7.73 -6.49
C GLY A 26 -19.43 9.25 -6.60
N LYS A 27 -19.30 9.98 -5.48
CA LYS A 27 -19.45 11.43 -5.41
C LYS A 27 -18.21 12.15 -5.94
N ALA A 28 -18.39 13.39 -6.38
CA ALA A 28 -17.27 14.24 -6.79
C ALA A 28 -16.27 14.43 -5.63
N ARG A 29 -14.97 14.31 -5.94
CA ARG A 29 -13.89 14.52 -4.95
C ARG A 29 -13.86 15.95 -4.41
N SER A 30 -14.36 16.92 -5.18
CA SER A 30 -14.42 18.34 -4.80
C SER A 30 -15.48 18.67 -3.75
N LYS A 31 -16.52 17.84 -3.56
CA LYS A 31 -17.66 18.13 -2.66
C LYS A 31 -17.36 17.94 -1.15
N GLY A 32 -16.11 17.65 -0.78
CA GLY A 32 -15.74 17.37 0.61
C GLY A 32 -16.41 16.11 1.19
N LYS A 33 -16.18 15.81 2.47
CA LYS A 33 -16.74 14.64 3.20
C LYS A 33 -16.21 13.26 2.76
N HIS A 34 -14.92 13.20 2.41
CA HIS A 34 -14.24 11.94 2.05
C HIS A 34 -13.44 11.30 3.19
N GLU A 35 -13.63 11.70 4.45
CA GLU A 35 -12.86 11.15 5.57
C GLU A 35 -13.06 9.63 5.73
N ALA A 36 -14.32 9.17 5.72
CA ALA A 36 -14.63 7.75 5.79
C ALA A 36 -14.06 6.98 4.57
N CYS A 37 -14.15 7.55 3.38
CA CYS A 37 -13.57 6.97 2.16
C CYS A 37 -12.03 6.89 2.27
N SER A 38 -11.37 7.91 2.82
CA SER A 38 -9.93 7.90 3.06
C SER A 38 -9.53 6.82 4.06
N ARG A 39 -10.30 6.63 5.14
CA ARG A 39 -10.07 5.57 6.13
C ARG A 39 -10.17 4.18 5.50
N ILE A 40 -11.17 3.94 4.65
CA ILE A 40 -11.31 2.69 3.89
C ILE A 40 -10.10 2.46 2.99
N ARG A 41 -9.64 3.47 2.22
CA ARG A 41 -8.42 3.31 1.38
C ARG A 41 -7.20 2.95 2.21
N GLN A 42 -7.03 3.60 3.36
CA GLN A 42 -5.90 3.32 4.24
C GLN A 42 -5.96 1.87 4.73
N GLN A 43 -7.13 1.39 5.15
CA GLN A 43 -7.35 0.00 5.56
C GLN A 43 -7.05 -1.00 4.43
N SER A 44 -7.56 -0.78 3.22
CA SER A 44 -7.26 -1.63 2.07
C SER A 44 -5.76 -1.69 1.79
N LYS A 45 -5.08 -0.54 1.78
CA LYS A 45 -3.63 -0.47 1.56
C LYS A 45 -2.82 -1.17 2.66
N THR A 46 -3.31 -1.15 3.90
CA THR A 46 -2.68 -1.90 4.99
C THR A 46 -2.88 -3.41 4.84
N ALA A 47 -4.06 -3.86 4.40
CA ALA A 47 -4.34 -5.27 4.15
C ALA A 47 -3.52 -5.81 2.98
N GLU A 48 -3.45 -5.06 1.86
CA GLU A 48 -2.60 -5.37 0.72
C GLU A 48 -1.13 -5.48 1.13
N TRP A 49 -0.65 -4.56 1.97
CA TRP A 49 0.72 -4.60 2.47
C TRP A 49 0.98 -5.82 3.37
N ALA A 50 0.03 -6.19 4.23
CA ALA A 50 0.14 -7.38 5.07
C ALA A 50 0.22 -8.66 4.22
N ALA A 51 -0.61 -8.77 3.17
CA ALA A 51 -0.58 -9.89 2.23
C ALA A 51 0.77 -9.99 1.51
N PHE A 52 1.29 -8.86 0.99
CA PHE A 52 2.60 -8.82 0.35
C PHE A 52 3.74 -9.25 1.27
N MET A 53 3.72 -8.84 2.54
CA MET A 53 4.72 -9.26 3.51
C MET A 53 4.62 -10.75 3.84
N ALA A 54 3.41 -11.30 3.94
CA ALA A 54 3.20 -12.74 4.14
C ALA A 54 3.74 -13.57 2.96
N GLU A 55 3.48 -13.15 1.72
CA GLU A 55 4.04 -13.78 0.53
C GLU A 55 5.58 -13.73 0.51
N ARG A 56 6.17 -12.59 0.91
CA ARG A 56 7.62 -12.45 1.03
C ARG A 56 8.20 -13.39 2.09
N GLU A 57 7.56 -13.55 3.24
CA GLU A 57 8.00 -14.47 4.29
C GLU A 57 7.89 -15.93 3.82
N VAL A 58 6.81 -16.31 3.14
CA VAL A 58 6.69 -17.64 2.51
C VAL A 58 7.79 -17.86 1.47
N ALA A 59 8.10 -16.88 0.64
CA ALA A 59 9.19 -16.96 -0.33
C ALA A 59 10.55 -17.09 0.36
N LYS A 60 10.77 -16.40 1.49
CA LYS A 60 11.99 -16.50 2.30
C LYS A 60 12.12 -17.89 2.93
N GLN A 61 11.05 -18.45 3.49
CA GLN A 61 11.04 -19.81 4.03
C GLN A 61 11.32 -20.86 2.96
N LYS A 62 10.67 -20.78 1.79
CA LYS A 62 10.94 -21.67 0.65
C LYS A 62 12.40 -21.61 0.20
N LYS A 63 13.02 -20.42 0.17
CA LYS A 63 14.45 -20.27 -0.12
C LYS A 63 15.33 -20.91 0.94
N ARG A 64 15.00 -20.79 2.24
CA ARG A 64 15.75 -21.44 3.33
C ARG A 64 15.71 -22.96 3.21
N CYS A 65 14.56 -23.56 2.90
CA CYS A 65 14.44 -25.00 2.70
C CYS A 65 15.24 -25.50 1.49
N ARG A 66 15.45 -24.65 0.46
CA ARG A 66 16.24 -25.01 -0.73
C ARG A 66 17.72 -25.22 -0.44
N TYR A 67 18.27 -24.59 0.60
CA TYR A 67 19.65 -24.76 1.06
C TYR A 67 19.81 -25.76 2.21
N ALA A 68 18.71 -26.33 2.72
CA ALA A 68 18.77 -27.36 3.76
C ALA A 68 19.00 -28.78 3.19
N HIS A 69 18.98 -28.93 1.86
CA HIS A 69 19.19 -30.20 1.16
C HIS A 69 20.56 -30.28 0.43
N LEU A 70 21.45 -29.32 0.67
CA LEU A 70 22.87 -29.33 0.29
C LEU A 70 23.70 -29.52 1.55
#